data_AF-A0AAE4GFQ7-F1
#
_entry.id   AF-A0AAE4GFQ7-F1
#
_cell.length_a   1.000
_cell.length_b   1.000
_cell.length_c   1.000
_cell.angle_alpha   90.00
_cell.angle_beta   90.00
_cell.angle_gamma   90.00
#
_symmetry.space_group_name_H-M   'P 1'
#
loop_
_entity.id
_entity.type
_entity.pdbx_description
1 polymer ?
#
loop_
_entity_poly.entity_id
_entity_poly.type
_entity_poly.pdbx_seq_one_letter_code
_entity_poly.pdbx_strand_id
1 'polypeptide(L)' 'MTKRIGTTFTAELESAGLLGLPFAWGEDGAFQFDERMTPEQIAQVKAVYTAHDPGTPESKSPDYELK' A
#
# COMPACT_ATOMS: atom_id res chain seq x y z
N MET A 1 -12.31 -8.24 8.33
CA MET A 1 -12.87 -7.62 7.11
C MET A 1 -11.71 -7.39 6.15
N THR A 2 -11.74 -8.05 5.00
CA THR A 2 -10.72 -7.89 3.94
C THR A 2 -11.25 -6.84 2.96
N LYS A 3 -10.47 -5.77 2.75
CA LYS A 3 -10.78 -4.61 1.91
C LYS A 3 -9.88 -4.75 0.69
N ARG A 4 -10.44 -4.55 -0.51
CA ARG A 4 -9.63 -4.57 -1.73
C ARG A 4 -8.50 -3.55 -1.63
N ILE A 5 -7.34 -3.93 -2.14
CA ILE A 5 -6.20 -3.03 -2.25
C ILE A 5 -6.23 -2.42 -3.66
N GLY A 6 -6.51 -1.12 -3.74
CA GLY A 6 -6.58 -0.36 -4.98
C GLY A 6 -5.21 0.08 -5.51
N THR A 7 -5.18 0.71 -6.68
CA THR A 7 -3.93 1.09 -7.35
C THR A 7 -3.11 2.13 -6.59
N THR A 8 -3.73 2.90 -5.68
CA THR A 8 -3.04 3.91 -4.85
C THR A 8 -2.22 3.34 -3.70
N PHE A 9 -2.44 2.08 -3.32
CA PHE A 9 -1.86 1.54 -2.10
C PHE A 9 -0.32 1.50 -2.13
N THR A 10 0.27 1.26 -3.30
CA THR A 10 1.72 1.34 -3.49
C THR A 10 2.26 2.73 -3.15
N ALA A 11 1.59 3.80 -3.59
CA ALA A 11 1.98 5.17 -3.29
C ALA A 11 1.80 5.52 -1.80
N GLU A 12 0.78 4.96 -1.15
CA GLU A 12 0.57 5.11 0.28
C GLU A 12 1.69 4.43 1.09
N LEU A 13 2.13 3.24 0.67
CA LEU A 13 3.29 2.55 1.24
C LEU A 13 4.61 3.32 1.01
N GLU A 14 4.79 3.90 -0.18
CA GLU A 14 5.94 4.75 -0.50
C GLU A 14 6.01 5.98 0.40
N SER A 15 4.89 6.69 0.53
CA SER A 15 4.76 7.88 1.38
C SER A 15 5.02 7.56 2.87
N ALA A 16 4.67 6.35 3.30
CA ALA A 16 4.95 5.85 4.65
C ALA A 16 6.39 5.32 4.84
N GLY A 17 7.21 5.29 3.77
CA GLY A 17 8.59 4.75 3.83
C GLY A 17 8.65 3.23 4.02
N LEU A 18 7.58 2.52 3.66
CA LEU A 18 7.45 1.06 3.84
C LEU A 18 7.76 0.27 2.57
N LEU A 19 7.97 0.97 1.45
CA LEU A 19 8.29 0.35 0.17
C LEU A 19 9.71 -0.25 0.21
N GLY A 20 9.83 -1.53 -0.16
CA GLY A 20 11.08 -2.30 -0.06
C GLY A 20 11.21 -3.15 1.20
N LEU A 21 10.26 -3.09 2.14
CA LEU A 21 10.16 -4.08 3.21
C LEU A 21 9.78 -5.45 2.63
N PRO A 22 10.25 -6.57 3.22
CA PRO A 22 10.03 -7.91 2.69
C PRO A 22 8.61 -8.40 3.04
N PHE A 23 7.60 -7.86 2.38
CA PHE A 23 6.22 -8.34 2.44
C PHE A 23 5.55 -8.28 1.07
N ALA A 24 4.48 -9.04 0.93
CA ALA A 24 3.61 -9.02 -0.23
C ALA A 24 2.15 -8.86 0.20
N TRP A 25 1.33 -8.34 -0.70
CA TRP A 25 -0.12 -8.23 -0.51
C TRP A 25 -0.88 -8.76 -1.71
N GLY A 26 -2.05 -9.35 -1.45
CA GLY A 26 -3.02 -9.74 -2.46
C GLY A 26 -4.04 -8.63 -2.72
N GLU A 27 -4.73 -8.70 -3.86
CA GLU A 27 -5.81 -7.76 -4.21
C GLU A 27 -6.97 -7.78 -3.20
N ASP A 28 -7.13 -8.87 -2.46
CA ASP A 28 -8.17 -9.06 -1.46
C ASP A 28 -7.84 -8.39 -0.11
N GLY A 29 -6.60 -7.95 0.11
CA GLY A 29 -6.12 -7.44 1.39
C GLY A 29 -5.43 -8.48 2.28
N ALA A 30 -5.09 -9.66 1.74
CA ALA A 30 -4.23 -10.62 2.43
C ALA A 30 -2.78 -10.13 2.42
N PHE A 31 -2.08 -10.24 3.55
CA PHE A 31 -0.66 -9.90 3.68
C PHE A 31 0.17 -11.15 3.98
N GLN A 32 1.34 -11.23 3.34
CA GLN A 32 2.40 -12.16 3.70
C GLN A 32 3.62 -11.35 4.15
N PHE A 33 3.97 -11.48 5.42
CA PHE A 33 5.14 -10.83 6.01
C PHE A 33 6.28 -11.84 6.13
N ASP A 34 7.48 -11.43 5.76
CA ASP A 34 8.69 -12.21 6.04
C ASP A 34 9.04 -12.15 7.53
N GLU A 35 9.62 -13.23 8.06
CA GLU A 35 10.01 -13.36 9.47
C GLU A 35 11.05 -12.31 9.93
N ARG A 36 11.77 -11.70 8.98
CA ARG A 36 12.74 -10.61 9.26
C ARG A 36 12.08 -9.28 9.60
N MET A 37 10.77 -9.13 9.38
CA MET A 37 10.07 -7.91 9.73
C MET A 37 9.86 -7.78 11.23
N THR A 38 10.07 -6.58 11.75
CA THR A 38 9.79 -6.31 13.16
C THR A 38 8.28 -6.15 13.39
N PRO A 39 7.80 -6.38 14.63
CA PRO A 39 6.39 -6.13 14.98
C PRO A 39 5.93 -4.71 14.65
N GLU A 40 6.81 -3.72 14.80
CA GLU A 40 6.53 -2.31 14.49
C GLU A 40 6.33 -2.10 12.99
N GLN A 41 7.16 -2.69 12.14
CA GLN A 41 7.02 -2.61 10.69
C GLN A 41 5.69 -3.24 10.22
N ILE A 42 5.35 -4.40 10.78
CA ILE A 42 4.07 -5.08 10.50
C ILE A 42 2.89 -4.20 10.94
N ALA A 43 3.00 -3.57 12.11
CA ALA A 43 1.96 -2.66 12.62
C ALA A 43 1.78 -1.43 11.71
N GLN A 44 2.87 -0.86 11.18
CA GLN A 44 2.82 0.26 10.24
C GLN A 44 2.15 -0.12 8.91
N VAL A 45 2.49 -1.27 8.32
CA VAL A 45 1.82 -1.75 7.10
C VAL A 45 0.31 -1.93 7.33
N LYS A 46 -0.07 -2.53 8.47
CA LYS A 46 -1.48 -2.70 8.85
C LYS A 46 -2.20 -1.37 9.07
N ALA A 47 -1.51 -0.36 9.59
CA ALA A 47 -2.08 0.98 9.77
C ALA A 47 -2.36 1.64 8.42
N VAL A 48 -1.41 1.56 7.46
CA VAL A 48 -1.62 2.06 6.08
C VAL A 48 -2.81 1.34 5.45
N TYR A 49 -2.88 0.02 5.55
CA TYR A 49 -4.03 -0.75 5.03
C TYR A 49 -5.36 -0.39 5.70
N THR A 50 -5.37 -0.09 6.99
CA THR A 50 -6.58 0.33 7.71
C THR A 50 -7.07 1.70 7.22
N ALA A 51 -6.13 2.60 6.91
CA ALA A 51 -6.42 3.93 6.37
C ALA A 51 -6.73 3.92 4.86
N HIS A 52 -6.28 2.88 4.14
CA HIS A 52 -6.41 2.77 2.69
C HIS A 52 -7.87 2.87 2.25
N ASP A 53 -8.13 3.68 1.22
CA ASP A 53 -9.43 3.75 0.56
C ASP A 53 -9.37 3.35 -0.92
N PRO A 54 -9.77 2.11 -1.27
CA PRO A 54 -9.67 1.58 -2.63
C PRO A 54 -10.67 2.20 -3.60
N GLY A 55 -11.62 2.98 -3.10
CA GLY A 55 -12.51 3.81 -3.94
C GLY A 55 -11.82 5.06 -4.47
N THR A 56 -10.63 5.39 -3.95
CA THR A 56 -9.84 6.53 -4.42
C THR A 56 -9.14 6.13 -5.71
N PRO A 57 -9.54 6.66 -6.88
CA PRO A 57 -8.75 6.45 -8.09
C PRO A 57 -7.36 7.05 -7.88
N GLU A 58 -6.32 6.40 -8.42
CA GLU A 58 -5.02 7.05 -8.57
C GLU A 58 -5.26 8.44 -9.14
N SER A 59 -4.83 9.46 -8.39
CA SER A 59 -4.83 10.82 -8.89
C SER A 59 -3.90 10.78 -10.10
N LYS A 60 -4.48 10.70 -11.30
CA LYS A 60 -3.72 10.73 -12.53
C LYS A 60 -2.87 11.99 -12.44
N SER A 61 -1.55 11.81 -12.33
CA SER A 61 -0.62 12.90 -12.58
C SER A 61 -1.08 13.53 -13.91
N PRO A 62 -1.28 14.86 -13.98
CA PRO A 62 -1.72 15.46 -15.23
C PRO A 62 -0.74 15.01 -16.31
N ASP A 63 -1.26 14.38 -17.36
CA ASP A 63 -0.50 14.07 -18.56
C ASP A 63 0.22 15.36 -18.96
N TYR A 64 1.55 15.40 -18.78
CA TYR A 64 2.38 16.41 -19.41
C TYR A 64 2.42 16.05 -20.90
N GLU A 65 1.32 16.29 -21.60
CA GLU A 65 1.31 16.37 -23.05
C GLU A 65 2.26 17.51 -23.44
N LEU A 66 3.49 17.16 -23.80
CA LEU A 66 4.35 18.05 -24.57
C LEU A 66 3.63 18.33 -25.89
N LYS A 67 3.14 19.56 -26.02
CA LYS A 67 2.82 20.19 -27.32
C LYS A 67 4.00 21.03 -27.77
#